data_AF-A0A4Q7YGZ5-F1
#
_entry.id   AF-A0A4Q7YGZ5-F1
#
_cell.length_a   1.000
_cell.length_b   1.000
_cell.length_c   1.000
_cell.angle_alpha   90.00
_cell.angle_beta   90.00
_cell.angle_gamma   90.00
#
_symmetry.space_group_name_H-M   'P 1'
#
loop_
_entity.id
_entity.type
_entity.pdbx_description
1 polymer ?
#
loop_
_entity_poly.entity_id
_entity_poly.type
_entity_poly.pdbx_seq_one_letter_code
_entity_poly.pdbx_strand_id
1 'polypeptide(L)'
;MPWKEIQIMDQRLQFLSSYQKEEMSVADLCRAYGISRPTAYRWINRYNETGPEGLVDRSSRPHSCSHATLEPVENTILVLRAKHPSWGARKLKARLEMLQPDVVWPAASTFGNILSRAGLTSPQKKRKRTTPCSEPFSRVTGPNQLWCMDFKGYFATGDGKHCDPFTITDAHSRYLIRCQIVSRMDLSQVRAICDAAMREYGMPARIRSCVERFVRDAQRLERHGVFQQ
;
A
#
# COMPACT_ATOMS: atom_id res chain seq x y z
N MET A 1 20.27 30.42 12.67
CA MET A 1 20.44 29.41 13.73
C MET A 1 20.48 28.04 13.08
N PRO A 2 21.65 27.42 12.84
CA PRO A 2 21.68 26.09 12.25
C PRO A 2 21.29 25.08 13.33
N TRP A 3 20.25 24.31 13.05
CA TRP A 3 19.81 23.23 13.92
C TRP A 3 20.91 22.16 13.97
N LYS A 4 21.39 21.79 15.16
CA LYS A 4 22.28 20.64 15.30
C LYS A 4 21.44 19.38 15.21
N GLU A 5 21.49 18.72 14.06
CA GLU A 5 21.10 17.31 13.98
C GLU A 5 22.04 16.52 14.88
N ILE A 6 21.59 16.18 16.08
CA ILE A 6 22.41 15.37 16.99
C ILE A 6 22.27 13.92 16.54
N GLN A 7 23.34 13.34 16.01
CA GLN A 7 23.39 11.93 15.68
C GLN A 7 23.31 11.11 16.97
N ILE A 8 22.63 9.96 16.92
CA ILE A 8 22.44 9.06 18.08
C ILE A 8 23.79 8.68 18.72
N MET A 9 24.83 8.52 17.90
CA MET A 9 26.18 8.19 18.37
C MET A 9 26.81 9.33 19.17
N ASP A 10 26.58 10.59 18.77
CA ASP A 10 27.13 11.76 19.47
C ASP A 10 26.53 11.88 20.87
N GLN A 11 25.23 11.58 21.03
CA GLN A 11 24.60 11.54 22.35
C GLN A 11 25.17 10.44 23.25
N ARG A 12 25.45 9.26 22.68
CA ARG A 12 26.07 8.13 23.41
C ARG A 12 27.49 8.47 23.87
N LEU A 13 28.28 9.14 23.03
CA LEU A 13 29.62 9.60 23.38
C LEU A 13 29.60 10.70 24.44
N GLN A 14 28.67 11.65 24.36
CA GLN A 14 28.49 12.69 25.39
C GLN A 14 28.07 12.11 26.74
N PHE A 15 27.20 11.11 26.75
CA PHE A 15 26.83 10.39 27.97
C PHE A 15 28.06 9.74 28.62
N LEU A 16 28.91 9.07 27.83
CA LEU A 16 30.10 8.40 28.37
C LEU A 16 31.21 9.35 28.79
N SER A 17 31.41 10.46 28.07
CA SER A 17 32.39 11.47 28.50
C SER A 17 31.96 12.11 29.82
N SER A 18 30.66 12.31 30.03
CA SER A 18 30.11 12.78 31.32
C SER A 18 30.23 11.72 32.42
N TYR A 19 30.09 10.44 32.08
CA TYR A 19 30.34 9.33 33.02
C TYR A 19 31.81 9.26 33.44
N GLN A 20 32.76 9.38 32.52
CA GLN A 20 34.21 9.33 32.79
C GLN A 20 34.71 10.48 33.65
N LYS A 21 34.05 11.64 33.60
CA LYS A 21 34.38 12.79 34.45
C LYS A 21 33.99 12.57 35.92
N GLU A 22 33.17 11.56 36.22
CA GLU A 22 32.68 11.22 37.56
C GLU A 22 31.98 12.37 38.30
N GLU A 23 31.54 13.42 37.59
CA GLU A 23 30.91 14.62 38.17
C GLU A 23 29.47 14.36 38.67
N MET A 24 28.82 13.29 38.17
CA MET A 24 27.42 12.96 38.45
C MET A 24 27.24 11.46 38.64
N SER A 25 26.27 11.06 39.47
CA SER A 25 25.91 9.65 39.60
C SER A 25 25.28 9.14 38.30
N VAL A 26 25.40 7.83 38.03
CA VAL A 26 24.75 7.17 36.88
C VAL A 26 23.24 7.44 36.87
N ALA A 27 22.62 7.55 38.05
CA ALA A 27 21.20 7.87 38.17
C ALA A 27 20.87 9.28 37.66
N ASP A 28 21.72 10.26 37.94
CA ASP A 28 21.53 11.64 37.51
C ASP A 28 21.81 11.80 36.01
N LEU A 29 22.85 11.12 35.50
CA LEU A 29 23.13 11.04 34.06
C LEU A 29 21.97 10.40 33.28
N CYS A 30 21.39 9.32 33.81
CA CYS A 30 20.22 8.70 33.19
C CYS A 30 19.04 9.67 33.08
N ARG A 31 18.81 10.52 34.09
CA ARG A 31 17.74 11.54 34.05
C ARG A 31 18.07 12.66 33.05
N ALA A 32 19.32 13.13 33.03
CA ALA A 32 19.76 14.21 32.13
C ALA A 32 19.69 13.82 30.65
N TYR A 33 20.05 12.57 30.32
CA TYR A 33 20.07 12.06 28.94
C TYR A 33 18.82 11.26 28.55
N GLY A 34 17.83 11.12 29.45
CA GLY A 34 16.57 10.43 29.16
C GLY A 34 16.71 8.92 28.92
N ILE A 35 17.68 8.27 29.56
CA ILE A 35 18.02 6.85 29.35
C ILE A 35 17.63 6.00 30.57
N SER A 36 17.24 4.75 30.33
CA SER A 36 17.02 3.81 31.44
C SER A 36 18.36 3.35 32.05
N ARG A 37 18.41 3.16 33.38
CA ARG A 37 19.60 2.65 34.08
C ARG A 37 20.14 1.34 33.47
N PRO A 38 19.30 0.34 33.13
CA PRO A 38 19.78 -0.88 32.47
C PRO A 38 20.46 -0.62 31.11
N THR A 39 19.97 0.36 30.34
CA THR A 39 20.61 0.76 29.08
C THR A 39 21.95 1.43 29.33
N ALA A 40 22.02 2.34 30.31
CA ALA A 40 23.25 3.02 30.70
C ALA A 40 24.36 2.04 31.10
N TYR A 41 24.09 1.12 32.03
CA TYR A 41 25.07 0.10 32.43
C TYR A 41 25.49 -0.81 31.28
N ARG A 42 24.56 -1.17 30.38
CA ARG A 42 24.88 -1.95 29.18
C ARG A 42 25.86 -1.22 28.27
N TRP A 43 25.69 0.09 28.06
CA TRP A 43 26.60 0.89 27.25
C TRP A 43 27.95 1.11 27.93
N ILE A 44 27.97 1.36 29.23
CA ILE A 44 29.21 1.48 30.03
C ILE A 44 30.03 0.19 29.92
N ASN A 45 29.41 -0.98 30.15
CA ASN A 45 30.11 -2.26 30.08
C ASN A 45 30.69 -2.51 28.67
N ARG A 46 29.90 -2.27 27.62
CA ARG A 46 30.38 -2.45 26.23
C ARG A 46 31.51 -1.49 25.87
N TYR A 47 31.45 -0.26 26.36
CA TYR A 47 32.50 0.72 26.16
C TYR A 47 33.79 0.30 26.88
N ASN A 48 33.68 -0.23 28.11
CA ASN A 48 34.84 -0.73 28.85
C ASN A 48 35.48 -1.96 28.17
N GLU A 49 34.68 -2.80 27.51
CA GLU A 49 35.18 -4.01 26.81
C GLU A 49 35.81 -3.70 25.45
N THR A 50 35.20 -2.81 24.66
CA THR A 50 35.52 -2.64 23.22
C THR A 50 35.70 -1.19 22.78
N GLY A 51 35.71 -0.24 23.72
CA GLY A 51 35.84 1.19 23.43
C GLY A 51 34.63 1.76 22.68
N PRO A 52 34.83 2.82 21.87
CA PRO A 52 33.77 3.47 21.10
C PRO A 52 32.97 2.53 20.18
N GLU A 53 33.58 1.44 19.69
CA GLU A 53 32.91 0.45 18.84
C GLU A 53 31.77 -0.29 19.56
N GLY A 54 31.86 -0.41 20.89
CA GLY A 54 30.82 -1.01 21.73
C GLY A 54 29.50 -0.24 21.75
N LEU A 55 29.51 1.02 21.30
CA LEU A 55 28.34 1.90 21.24
C LEU A 55 27.54 1.76 19.96
N VAL A 56 28.04 1.04 18.96
CA VAL A 56 27.29 0.74 17.74
C VAL A 56 26.12 -0.18 18.09
N ASP A 57 24.98 0.05 17.42
CA ASP A 57 23.83 -0.84 17.58
C ASP A 57 24.17 -2.25 17.12
N ARG A 58 24.19 -3.18 18.07
CA ARG A 58 24.31 -4.60 17.80
C ARG A 58 22.92 -5.16 17.50
N SER A 59 22.85 -6.04 16.50
CA SER A 59 21.64 -6.79 16.19
C SER A 59 21.14 -7.52 17.44
N SER A 60 19.87 -7.34 17.79
CA SER A 60 19.19 -8.08 18.86
C SER A 60 18.70 -9.46 18.41
N ARG A 61 19.06 -9.89 17.19
CA ARG A 61 18.67 -11.20 16.67
C ARG A 61 19.30 -12.31 17.50
N PRO A 62 18.53 -13.36 17.88
CA PRO A 62 19.05 -14.53 18.56
C PRO A 62 20.24 -15.13 17.79
N HIS A 63 21.29 -15.51 18.52
CA HIS A 63 22.50 -16.12 17.93
C HIS A 63 22.24 -17.50 17.34
N SER A 64 21.24 -18.23 17.85
CA SER A 64 20.76 -19.49 17.30
C SER A 64 19.25 -19.61 17.46
N CYS A 65 18.60 -20.23 16.48
CA CYS A 65 17.18 -20.61 16.55
C CYS A 65 17.11 -22.13 16.57
N SER A 66 16.73 -22.73 17.70
CA SER A 66 16.56 -24.19 17.85
C SER A 66 15.51 -24.77 16.90
N HIS A 67 14.57 -23.95 16.41
CA HIS A 67 13.57 -24.32 15.41
C HIS A 67 14.03 -24.13 13.96
N ALA A 68 15.33 -23.91 13.72
CA ALA A 68 15.87 -23.89 12.37
C ALA A 68 15.63 -25.26 11.72
N THR A 69 15.02 -25.26 10.53
CA THR A 69 14.83 -26.47 9.74
C THR A 69 16.19 -27.14 9.50
N LEU A 70 16.24 -28.46 9.69
CA LEU A 70 17.46 -29.24 9.50
C LEU A 70 17.97 -29.07 8.06
N GLU A 71 19.27 -28.88 7.90
CA GLU A 71 19.95 -28.66 6.62
C GLU A 71 19.59 -29.69 5.52
N PRO A 72 19.45 -31.01 5.81
CA PRO A 72 19.05 -32.00 4.81
C PRO A 72 17.65 -31.78 4.24
N VAL A 73 16.72 -31.28 5.06
CA VAL A 73 15.35 -30.96 4.65
C VAL A 73 15.38 -29.74 3.72
N GLU A 74 16.15 -28.71 4.09
CA GLU A 74 16.28 -27.50 3.25
C GLU A 74 16.89 -27.85 1.88
N ASN A 75 17.96 -28.65 1.87
CA ASN A 75 18.61 -29.08 0.62
C ASN A 75 17.67 -29.88 -0.28
N THR A 76 16.85 -30.77 0.29
CA THR A 76 15.88 -31.55 -0.51
C THR A 76 14.84 -30.64 -1.18
N ILE A 77 14.37 -29.61 -0.46
CA ILE A 77 13.43 -28.61 -0.98
C ILE A 77 14.09 -27.79 -2.10
N LEU A 78 15.34 -27.35 -1.92
CA LEU A 78 16.08 -26.58 -2.91
C LEU A 78 16.38 -27.39 -4.18
N VAL A 79 16.77 -28.66 -4.04
CA VAL A 79 16.99 -29.57 -5.18
C VAL A 79 15.70 -29.76 -5.97
N LEU A 80 14.56 -29.96 -5.29
CA LEU A 80 13.28 -30.09 -5.97
C LEU A 80 12.85 -28.79 -6.66
N ARG A 81 13.10 -27.63 -6.03
CA ARG A 81 12.87 -26.32 -6.63
C ARG A 81 13.73 -26.10 -7.88
N ALA A 82 15.00 -26.54 -7.86
CA ALA A 82 15.88 -26.45 -9.01
C ALA A 82 15.38 -27.29 -10.20
N LYS A 83 14.84 -28.49 -9.93
CA LYS A 83 14.19 -29.34 -10.96
C LYS A 83 12.89 -28.74 -11.48
N HIS A 84 12.16 -27.98 -10.66
CA HIS A 84 10.87 -27.37 -11.02
C HIS A 84 10.75 -25.89 -10.64
N PRO A 85 11.37 -24.97 -11.42
CA PRO A 85 11.42 -23.54 -11.09
C PRO A 85 10.05 -22.82 -11.03
N SER A 86 9.01 -23.38 -11.66
CA SER A 86 7.66 -22.78 -11.66
C SER A 86 6.81 -23.15 -10.44
N TRP A 87 7.24 -24.10 -9.61
CA TRP A 87 6.39 -24.64 -8.54
C TRP A 87 6.52 -23.87 -7.22
N GLY A 88 5.39 -23.38 -6.72
CA GLY A 88 5.33 -22.72 -5.41
C GLY A 88 5.44 -23.69 -4.23
N ALA A 89 5.64 -23.13 -3.03
CA ALA A 89 5.84 -23.86 -1.78
C ALA A 89 4.81 -24.99 -1.52
N ARG A 90 3.52 -24.73 -1.74
CA ARG A 90 2.45 -25.73 -1.56
C ARG A 90 2.60 -26.94 -2.48
N LYS A 91 2.98 -26.71 -3.74
CA LYS A 91 3.13 -27.78 -4.74
C LYS A 91 4.39 -28.61 -4.48
N LEU A 92 5.47 -27.97 -4.05
CA LEU A 92 6.70 -28.65 -3.64
C LEU A 92 6.45 -29.54 -2.42
N LYS A 93 5.75 -29.02 -1.40
CA LYS A 93 5.36 -29.79 -0.22
C LYS A 93 4.56 -31.05 -0.61
N ALA A 94 3.47 -30.88 -1.35
CA ALA A 94 2.62 -32.00 -1.77
C ALA A 94 3.40 -33.04 -2.58
N ARG A 95 4.35 -32.62 -3.42
CA ARG A 95 5.20 -33.57 -4.17
C ARG A 95 6.14 -34.34 -3.25
N LEU A 96 6.73 -33.69 -2.24
CA LEU A 96 7.65 -34.35 -1.31
C LEU A 96 6.92 -35.32 -0.38
N GLU A 97 5.72 -34.97 0.08
CA GLU A 97 4.86 -35.88 0.85
C GLU A 97 4.52 -37.15 0.04
N MET A 98 4.36 -37.04 -1.28
CA MET A 98 4.14 -38.19 -2.16
C MET A 98 5.41 -39.03 -2.41
N LEU A 99 6.58 -38.40 -2.50
CA LEU A 99 7.84 -39.10 -2.79
C LEU A 99 8.46 -39.75 -1.55
N GLN A 100 8.25 -39.16 -0.37
CA GLN A 100 8.83 -39.56 0.90
C GLN A 100 7.78 -39.43 2.01
N PRO A 101 6.84 -40.39 2.12
CA PRO A 101 5.77 -40.35 3.10
C PRO A 101 6.26 -40.54 4.55
N ASP A 102 7.42 -41.18 4.73
CA ASP A 102 7.99 -41.44 6.07
C ASP A 102 8.65 -40.21 6.71
N VAL A 103 8.84 -39.14 5.93
CA VAL A 103 9.49 -37.91 6.39
C VAL A 103 8.43 -36.88 6.79
N VAL A 104 8.56 -36.35 8.01
CA VAL A 104 7.70 -35.27 8.49
C VAL A 104 8.15 -33.94 7.87
N TRP A 105 7.43 -33.51 6.83
CA TRP A 105 7.71 -32.25 6.14
C TRP A 105 7.19 -31.03 6.92
N PRO A 106 7.94 -29.92 6.94
CA PRO A 106 7.51 -28.70 7.61
C PRO A 106 6.32 -28.05 6.90
N ALA A 107 5.70 -27.08 7.57
CA ALA A 107 4.56 -26.34 7.03
C ALA A 107 4.90 -25.63 5.69
N ALA A 108 3.89 -25.42 4.85
CA ALA A 108 4.07 -24.74 3.57
C ALA A 108 4.62 -23.30 3.70
N SER A 109 4.38 -22.65 4.85
CA SER A 109 4.99 -21.35 5.19
C SER A 109 6.51 -21.47 5.37
N THR A 110 6.99 -22.52 6.03
CA THR A 110 8.43 -22.79 6.20
C THR A 110 9.11 -23.04 4.86
N PHE A 111 8.46 -23.77 3.94
CA PHE A 111 8.93 -23.89 2.55
C PHE A 111 9.08 -22.52 1.89
N GLY A 112 8.08 -21.64 2.04
CA GLY A 112 8.15 -20.26 1.55
C GLY A 112 9.33 -19.49 2.13
N ASN A 113 9.58 -19.62 3.44
CA ASN A 113 10.70 -18.98 4.12
C ASN A 113 12.06 -19.52 3.67
N ILE A 114 12.21 -20.83 3.47
CA ILE A 114 13.43 -21.45 2.93
C ILE A 114 13.71 -20.91 1.53
N LEU A 115 12.70 -20.91 0.65
CA LEU A 115 12.83 -20.39 -0.71
C LEU A 115 13.16 -18.89 -0.73
N SER A 116 12.58 -18.12 0.20
CA SER A 116 12.87 -16.70 0.34
C SER A 116 14.28 -16.44 0.84
N ARG A 117 14.78 -17.21 1.81
CA ARG A 117 16.18 -17.12 2.28
C ARG A 117 17.16 -17.47 1.18
N ALA A 118 16.82 -18.43 0.32
CA ALA A 118 17.62 -18.81 -0.85
C ALA A 118 17.49 -17.85 -2.05
N GLY A 119 16.68 -16.79 -1.96
CA GLY A 119 16.47 -15.84 -3.06
C GLY A 119 15.65 -16.37 -4.24
N LEU A 120 14.95 -17.50 -4.07
CA LEU A 120 14.21 -18.21 -5.13
C LEU A 120 12.73 -17.79 -5.25
N THR A 121 12.31 -16.79 -4.48
CA THR A 121 10.99 -16.14 -4.58
C THR A 121 11.12 -14.71 -5.10
N SER A 122 10.42 -14.43 -6.20
CA SER A 122 10.25 -13.06 -6.68
C SER A 122 9.01 -12.44 -6.03
N PRO A 123 9.10 -11.23 -5.45
CA PRO A 123 7.91 -10.52 -4.99
C PRO A 123 6.99 -10.26 -6.18
N GLN A 124 5.73 -10.66 -6.04
CA GLN A 124 4.74 -10.44 -7.08
C GLN A 124 4.64 -8.94 -7.39
N LYS A 125 5.04 -8.53 -8.61
CA LYS A 125 4.86 -7.16 -9.06
C LYS A 125 3.36 -6.85 -8.99
N LYS A 126 2.97 -5.93 -8.11
CA LYS A 126 1.59 -5.44 -8.07
C LYS A 126 1.27 -4.86 -9.45
N ARG A 127 0.32 -5.46 -10.15
CA ARG A 127 -0.20 -4.89 -11.40
C ARG A 127 -0.77 -3.52 -11.05
N LYS A 128 -0.19 -2.46 -11.60
CA LYS A 128 -0.82 -1.14 -11.56
C LYS A 128 -2.12 -1.26 -12.36
N ARG A 129 -3.26 -1.17 -11.67
CA ARG A 129 -4.60 -1.33 -12.26
C ARG A 129 -5.00 -0.17 -13.18
N THR A 130 -4.29 0.96 -13.11
CA THR A 130 -4.71 2.19 -13.76
C THR A 130 -3.54 2.80 -14.52
N THR A 131 -3.78 3.20 -15.76
CA THR A 131 -2.87 4.01 -16.57
C THR A 131 -2.57 5.31 -15.81
N PRO A 132 -1.31 5.77 -15.72
CA PRO A 132 -1.00 7.06 -15.11
C PRO A 132 -1.82 8.15 -15.79
N CYS A 133 -2.56 8.93 -15.01
CA CYS A 133 -3.24 10.12 -15.52
C CYS A 133 -2.15 11.09 -16.00
N SER A 134 -2.12 11.37 -17.31
CA SER A 134 -1.02 12.11 -17.94
C SER A 134 -1.03 13.60 -17.61
N GLU A 135 -2.14 14.15 -17.11
CA GLU A 135 -2.27 15.57 -16.80
C GLU A 135 -3.16 15.82 -15.56
N PRO A 136 -2.81 16.79 -14.71
CA PRO A 136 -3.67 17.19 -13.60
C PRO A 136 -4.99 17.75 -14.14
N PHE A 137 -6.10 17.26 -13.59
CA PHE A 137 -7.43 17.74 -13.96
C PHE A 137 -7.58 19.25 -13.71
N SER A 138 -8.35 19.92 -14.57
CA SER A 138 -8.69 21.33 -14.39
C SER A 138 -9.30 21.58 -13.01
N ARG A 139 -8.83 22.64 -12.34
CA ARG A 139 -9.28 23.01 -11.00
C ARG A 139 -10.77 23.37 -11.03
N VAL A 140 -11.49 22.93 -10.00
CA VAL A 140 -12.90 23.28 -9.74
C VAL A 140 -12.90 24.16 -8.49
N THR A 141 -13.52 25.34 -8.57
CA THR A 141 -13.48 26.38 -7.53
C THR A 141 -14.83 26.66 -6.87
N GLY A 142 -15.91 26.06 -7.36
CA GLY A 142 -17.25 26.20 -6.79
C GLY A 142 -18.22 25.08 -7.20
N PRO A 143 -19.37 24.98 -6.51
CA PRO A 143 -20.41 24.01 -6.84
C PRO A 143 -20.99 24.31 -8.23
N ASN A 144 -21.54 23.28 -8.88
CA ASN A 144 -22.16 23.34 -10.20
C ASN A 144 -21.21 23.76 -11.35
N GLN A 145 -19.89 23.79 -11.11
CA GLN A 145 -18.90 24.09 -12.16
C GLN A 145 -18.49 22.86 -12.97
N LEU A 146 -18.53 21.68 -12.36
CA LEU A 146 -18.18 20.43 -13.03
C LEU A 146 -19.01 19.28 -12.46
N TRP A 147 -19.84 18.70 -13.30
CA TRP A 147 -20.49 17.43 -12.99
C TRP A 147 -19.68 16.28 -13.55
N CYS A 148 -19.44 15.29 -12.70
CA CYS A 148 -18.81 14.02 -13.05
C CYS A 148 -19.91 12.96 -13.15
N MET A 149 -20.09 12.40 -14.34
CA MET A 149 -21.02 11.32 -14.60
C MET A 149 -20.30 10.01 -14.92
N ASP A 150 -20.75 8.93 -14.29
CA ASP A 150 -20.07 7.65 -14.33
C ASP A 150 -21.04 6.48 -14.14
N PHE A 151 -20.73 5.36 -14.81
CA PHE A 151 -21.38 4.07 -14.60
C PHE A 151 -20.52 3.24 -13.65
N LYS A 152 -21.12 2.71 -12.59
CA LYS A 152 -20.38 1.91 -11.59
C LYS A 152 -20.10 0.47 -12.02
N GLY A 153 -20.47 0.12 -13.25
CA GLY A 153 -20.48 -1.24 -13.76
C GLY A 153 -21.77 -1.96 -13.42
N TYR A 154 -22.04 -3.03 -14.16
CA TYR A 154 -23.26 -3.79 -13.98
C TYR A 154 -23.19 -4.72 -12.76
N PHE A 155 -24.35 -4.98 -12.18
CA PHE A 155 -24.54 -6.13 -11.31
C PHE A 155 -25.91 -6.78 -11.59
N ALA A 156 -26.00 -8.07 -11.28
CA ALA A 156 -27.26 -8.80 -11.35
C ALA A 156 -28.03 -8.62 -10.03
N THR A 157 -29.31 -8.32 -10.13
CA THR A 157 -30.24 -8.33 -8.97
C THR A 157 -30.58 -9.77 -8.57
N GLY A 158 -31.23 -9.96 -7.41
CA GLY A 158 -31.70 -11.29 -6.97
C GLY A 158 -32.57 -12.00 -8.00
N ASP A 159 -33.27 -11.25 -8.85
CA ASP A 159 -34.11 -11.75 -9.94
C ASP A 159 -33.32 -12.02 -11.24
N GLY A 160 -31.98 -11.92 -11.22
CA GLY A 160 -31.11 -12.11 -12.39
C GLY A 160 -31.13 -10.97 -13.41
N LYS A 161 -31.86 -9.88 -13.15
CA LYS A 161 -31.92 -8.72 -14.07
C LYS A 161 -30.65 -7.89 -13.98
N HIS A 162 -30.17 -7.46 -15.15
CA HIS A 162 -29.02 -6.58 -15.31
C HIS A 162 -29.35 -5.16 -14.84
N CYS A 163 -28.50 -4.58 -14.00
CA CYS A 163 -28.64 -3.22 -13.51
C CYS A 163 -27.33 -2.46 -13.66
N ASP A 164 -27.36 -1.34 -14.37
CA ASP A 164 -26.25 -0.40 -14.50
C ASP A 164 -26.56 0.89 -13.75
N PRO A 165 -25.98 1.11 -12.55
CA PRO A 165 -26.16 2.36 -11.83
C PRO A 165 -25.42 3.49 -12.56
N PHE A 166 -26.19 4.50 -12.96
CA PHE A 166 -25.69 5.75 -13.49
C PHE A 166 -25.72 6.81 -12.41
N THR A 167 -24.59 7.48 -12.20
CA THR A 167 -24.43 8.49 -11.15
C THR A 167 -23.96 9.82 -11.72
N ILE A 168 -24.50 10.92 -11.22
CA ILE A 168 -24.07 12.30 -11.48
C ILE A 168 -23.66 12.91 -10.14
N THR A 169 -22.43 13.40 -10.05
CA THR A 169 -21.86 13.99 -8.83
C THR A 169 -21.23 15.34 -9.12
N ASP A 170 -21.35 16.28 -8.20
CA ASP A 170 -20.66 17.56 -8.28
C ASP A 170 -19.19 17.42 -7.82
N ALA A 171 -18.25 17.88 -8.64
CA ALA A 171 -16.82 17.68 -8.37
C ALA A 171 -16.29 18.51 -7.19
N HIS A 172 -16.93 19.64 -6.87
CA HIS A 172 -16.53 20.53 -5.79
C HIS A 172 -17.10 20.07 -4.44
N SER A 173 -18.42 20.02 -4.33
CA SER A 173 -19.16 19.66 -3.11
C SER A 173 -19.23 18.16 -2.84
N ARG A 174 -18.94 17.31 -3.83
CA ARG A 174 -19.16 15.86 -3.78
C ARG A 174 -20.61 15.44 -3.57
N TYR A 175 -21.54 16.38 -3.79
CA TYR A 175 -22.96 16.11 -3.71
C TYR A 175 -23.40 15.15 -4.83
N LEU A 176 -24.20 14.15 -4.47
CA LEU A 176 -24.80 13.20 -5.41
C LEU A 176 -26.07 13.82 -5.99
N ILE A 177 -25.97 14.38 -7.18
CA ILE A 177 -27.06 15.07 -7.86
C ILE A 177 -28.12 14.07 -8.30
N ARG A 178 -27.71 12.96 -8.92
CA ARG A 178 -28.61 11.89 -9.33
C ARG A 178 -27.94 10.52 -9.25
N CYS A 179 -28.73 9.52 -8.89
CA CYS A 179 -28.40 8.11 -9.01
C CYS A 179 -29.63 7.40 -9.57
N GLN A 180 -29.50 6.81 -10.76
CA GLN A 180 -30.59 6.06 -11.39
C GLN A 180 -30.07 4.76 -11.96
N ILE A 181 -30.90 3.72 -11.87
CA ILE A 181 -30.61 2.42 -12.46
C ILE A 181 -31.08 2.46 -13.91
N VAL A 182 -30.17 2.20 -14.83
CA VAL A 182 -30.44 2.12 -16.26
C VAL A 182 -30.36 0.64 -16.65
N SER A 183 -31.32 0.17 -17.45
CA SER A 183 -31.39 -1.24 -17.87
C SER A 183 -30.42 -1.58 -19.01
N ARG A 184 -30.05 -0.58 -19.82
CA ARG A 184 -29.04 -0.65 -20.88
C ARG A 184 -28.36 0.71 -21.01
N MET A 185 -27.07 0.72 -21.36
CA MET A 185 -26.33 1.96 -21.68
C MET A 185 -26.84 2.59 -22.99
N ASP A 186 -28.01 3.23 -22.93
CA ASP A 186 -28.61 3.98 -24.02
C ASP A 186 -28.47 5.50 -23.78
N LEU A 187 -28.10 6.22 -24.84
CA LEU A 187 -27.87 7.65 -24.83
C LEU A 187 -29.17 8.43 -24.60
N SER A 188 -30.31 7.89 -25.05
CA SER A 188 -31.62 8.51 -24.85
C SER A 188 -31.97 8.64 -23.36
N GLN A 189 -31.75 7.56 -22.60
CA GLN A 189 -32.03 7.51 -21.17
C GLN A 189 -31.06 8.41 -20.40
N VAL A 190 -29.76 8.34 -20.69
CA VAL A 190 -28.76 9.21 -20.05
C VAL A 190 -29.08 10.69 -20.31
N ARG A 191 -29.46 11.06 -21.52
CA ARG A 191 -29.88 12.42 -21.85
C ARG A 191 -31.08 12.86 -21.02
N ALA A 192 -32.13 12.04 -20.94
CA ALA A 192 -33.31 12.36 -20.14
C ALA A 192 -32.97 12.55 -18.65
N ILE A 193 -32.04 11.75 -18.11
CA ILE A 193 -31.57 11.87 -16.72
C ILE A 193 -30.79 13.18 -16.52
N CYS A 194 -29.91 13.52 -17.46
CA CYS A 194 -29.18 14.78 -17.43
C CYS A 194 -30.12 15.99 -17.52
N ASP A 195 -31.09 15.97 -18.45
CA ASP A 195 -32.06 17.04 -18.61
C ASP A 195 -32.89 17.24 -17.33
N ALA A 196 -33.33 16.14 -16.71
CA ALA A 196 -34.04 16.19 -15.42
C ALA A 196 -33.15 16.76 -14.30
N ALA A 197 -31.89 16.36 -14.23
CA ALA A 197 -30.94 16.89 -13.25
C ALA A 197 -30.69 18.40 -13.44
N MET A 198 -30.53 18.85 -14.69
CA MET A 198 -30.30 20.25 -15.03
C MET A 198 -31.51 21.14 -14.72
N ARG A 199 -32.73 20.62 -14.90
CA ARG A 199 -33.95 21.35 -14.52
C ARG A 199 -34.10 21.56 -13.02
N GLU A 200 -33.60 20.63 -12.21
CA GLU A 200 -33.71 20.69 -10.75
C GLU A 200 -32.57 21.46 -10.09
N TYR A 201 -31.32 21.23 -10.54
CA TYR A 201 -30.12 21.76 -9.90
C TYR A 201 -29.43 22.88 -10.69
N GLY A 202 -29.97 23.23 -11.87
CA GLY A 202 -29.39 24.19 -12.79
C GLY A 202 -28.37 23.56 -13.75
N MET A 203 -27.99 24.33 -14.78
CA MET A 203 -27.04 23.89 -15.79
C MET A 203 -25.60 23.94 -15.26
N PRO A 204 -24.82 22.84 -15.33
CA PRO A 204 -23.42 22.89 -14.95
C PRO A 204 -22.58 23.61 -16.01
N ALA A 205 -21.49 24.27 -15.58
CA ALA A 205 -20.57 24.90 -16.52
C ALA A 205 -19.84 23.87 -17.40
N ARG A 206 -19.56 22.67 -16.87
CA ARG A 206 -18.86 21.59 -17.58
C ARG A 206 -19.37 20.23 -17.13
N ILE A 207 -19.29 19.25 -18.03
CA ILE A 207 -19.60 17.85 -17.73
C ILE A 207 -18.40 16.98 -18.10
N ARG A 208 -18.05 16.05 -17.23
CA ARG A 208 -17.06 15.00 -17.47
C ARG A 208 -17.73 13.65 -17.46
N SER A 209 -17.51 12.86 -18.51
CA SER A 209 -17.90 11.45 -18.55
C SER A 209 -16.69 10.57 -18.80
N CYS A 210 -16.70 9.39 -18.17
CA CYS A 210 -15.71 8.33 -18.43
C CYS A 210 -16.14 7.38 -19.56
N VAL A 211 -17.25 7.69 -20.25
CA VAL A 211 -17.75 6.92 -21.40
C VAL A 211 -17.10 7.48 -22.66
N GLU A 212 -16.11 6.79 -23.23
CA GLU A 212 -15.37 7.19 -24.46
C GLU A 212 -16.29 7.57 -25.63
N ARG A 213 -17.53 7.07 -25.64
CA ARG A 213 -18.52 7.32 -26.70
C ARG A 213 -19.24 8.67 -26.62
N PHE A 214 -19.11 9.41 -25.51
CA PHE A 214 -19.87 10.66 -25.28
C PHE A 214 -19.12 11.94 -25.67
N VAL A 215 -17.79 11.89 -25.82
CA VAL A 215 -16.97 13.10 -26.02
C VAL A 215 -17.21 13.77 -27.39
N ARG A 216 -17.67 13.02 -28.41
CA ARG A 216 -17.87 13.56 -29.76
C ARG A 216 -19.20 14.28 -29.99
N ASP A 217 -20.26 13.95 -29.24
CA ASP A 217 -21.60 14.53 -29.48
C ASP A 217 -21.92 15.75 -28.58
N ALA A 218 -21.30 15.85 -27.40
CA ALA A 218 -21.49 17.01 -26.52
C ALA A 218 -20.90 18.30 -27.10
N GLN A 219 -19.76 18.22 -27.80
CA GLN A 219 -19.16 19.37 -28.51
C GLN A 219 -19.96 19.85 -29.73
N ARG A 220 -20.96 19.06 -30.18
CA ARG A 220 -21.87 19.45 -31.26
C ARG A 220 -23.06 20.28 -30.77
N LEU A 221 -23.40 20.16 -29.47
CA LEU A 221 -24.46 20.94 -28.83
C LEU A 221 -24.05 22.39 -28.53
N GLU A 222 -22.75 22.70 -28.43
CA GLU A 222 -22.27 24.09 -28.36
C GLU A 222 -22.33 24.82 -29.70
N ARG A 223 -22.34 24.11 -30.84
CA ARG A 223 -22.26 24.73 -32.18
C ARG A 223 -23.61 24.94 -32.87
N HIS A 224 -24.65 24.21 -32.48
CA HIS A 224 -25.98 24.40 -33.03
C HIS A 224 -26.85 25.16 -32.05
N GLY A 225 -26.64 26.48 -31.98
CA GLY A 225 -27.42 27.43 -31.17
C GLY A 225 -28.93 27.20 -31.28
N VAL A 226 -29.45 26.41 -30.37
CA VAL A 226 -30.86 26.22 -30.11
C VAL A 226 -30.99 26.52 -28.62
N PHE A 227 -31.86 27.47 -28.30
CA PHE A 227 -31.98 28.22 -27.04
C PHE A 227 -31.12 29.49 -26.95
N GLN A 228 -31.28 30.38 -27.93
CA GLN A 228 -31.42 31.80 -27.61
C GLN A 228 -32.89 32.06 -27.23
N GLN A 229 -33.12 32.61 -26.04
CA GLN A 229 -33.74 33.93 -25.97
C GLN A 229 -32.63 34.92 -25.61
#